data_AF-A0A1F8NP54-F1
#
_entry.id   AF-A0A1F8NP54-F1
#
_cell.length_a   1.000
_cell.length_b   1.000
_cell.length_c   1.000
_cell.angle_alpha   90.00
_cell.angle_beta   90.00
_cell.angle_gamma   90.00
#
_symmetry.space_group_name_H-M   'P 1'
#
loop_
_entity.id
_entity.type
_entity.pdbx_description
1 polymer ?
#
loop_
_entity_poly.entity_id
_entity_poly.type
_entity_poly.pdbx_seq_one_letter_code
_entity_poly.pdbx_strand_id
1 'polypeptide(L)'
;MRTWRVVVVGVVILSLGLIVASALLFDWGPLWRAWRGPLAVRSVGSWMGGIDAPQGPLQRVGLQLSGLVSQFLVALLIAYAAPRHVRRMADSLSGGSRAIARSFAIGLLFTVALAAIILLASLSVHMFPVPILLSVIVFLAALVGVVALAYQMGRLLLTRAAWAHESPLASLGLGTLILYGLTQVPFFGLLVLLALSLTGVGAALSTRFGSRERWSLAPLVEETSA
;
A
#
# COMPACT_ATOMS: atom_id res chain seq x y z
N MET A 1 -7.82 18.90 22.69
CA MET A 1 -6.71 17.92 22.64
C MET A 1 -7.10 16.51 23.13
N ARG A 2 -7.88 16.37 24.22
CA ARG A 2 -8.33 15.06 24.76
C ARG A 2 -9.14 14.23 23.74
N THR A 3 -9.97 14.87 22.92
CA THR A 3 -10.82 14.22 21.91
C THR A 3 -10.02 13.45 20.85
N TRP A 4 -8.92 14.02 20.33
CA TRP A 4 -8.10 13.35 19.30
C TRP A 4 -7.33 12.15 19.84
N ARG A 5 -6.92 12.18 21.11
CA ARG A 5 -6.32 11.02 21.78
C ARG A 5 -7.32 9.87 21.87
N VAL A 6 -8.57 10.17 22.24
CA VAL A 6 -9.66 9.18 22.26
C VAL A 6 -9.95 8.65 20.85
N VAL A 7 -9.93 9.50 19.82
CA VAL A 7 -10.09 9.07 18.42
C VAL A 7 -8.97 8.11 18.01
N VAL A 8 -7.70 8.41 18.32
CA VAL A 8 -6.58 7.53 17.99
C VAL A 8 -6.72 6.18 18.69
N VAL A 9 -6.99 6.18 20.00
CA VAL A 9 -7.21 4.95 20.76
C VAL A 9 -8.40 4.17 20.22
N GLY A 10 -9.50 4.86 19.91
CA GLY A 10 -10.69 4.25 19.31
C GLY A 10 -10.41 3.61 17.96
N VAL A 11 -9.63 4.27 17.09
CA VAL A 11 -9.23 3.73 15.78
C VAL A 11 -8.31 2.52 15.92
N VAL A 12 -7.37 2.54 16.88
CA VAL A 12 -6.49 1.40 17.17
C VAL A 12 -7.30 0.21 17.69
N ILE A 13 -8.18 0.43 18.67
CA ILE A 13 -9.05 -0.61 19.21
C ILE A 13 -9.98 -1.14 18.12
N LEU A 14 -10.55 -0.27 17.29
CA LEU A 14 -11.39 -0.67 16.17
C LEU A 14 -10.61 -1.50 15.14
N SER A 15 -9.38 -1.09 14.79
CA SER A 15 -8.53 -1.84 13.85
C SER A 15 -8.17 -3.22 14.40
N LEU A 16 -7.74 -3.30 15.66
CA LEU A 16 -7.45 -4.57 16.33
C LEU A 16 -8.69 -5.45 16.47
N GLY A 17 -9.82 -4.85 16.84
CA GLY A 17 -11.11 -5.53 16.92
C GLY A 17 -11.54 -6.09 15.57
N LEU A 18 -11.31 -5.34 14.47
CA LEU A 18 -11.64 -5.77 13.12
C LEU A 18 -10.73 -6.92 12.65
N ILE A 19 -9.44 -6.87 12.98
CA ILE A 19 -8.50 -7.98 12.75
C ILE A 19 -9.01 -9.24 13.48
N VAL A 20 -9.21 -9.17 14.80
CA VAL A 20 -9.66 -10.31 15.62
C VAL A 20 -11.03 -10.82 15.18
N ALA A 21 -11.98 -9.92 14.91
CA ALA A 21 -13.30 -10.27 14.39
C ALA A 21 -13.20 -10.99 13.04
N SER A 22 -12.33 -10.52 12.13
CA SER A 22 -12.10 -11.17 10.85
C SER A 22 -11.49 -12.57 10.99
N ALA A 23 -10.67 -12.80 12.03
CA ALA A 23 -10.05 -14.09 12.32
C ALA A 23 -11.04 -15.11 12.91
N LEU A 24 -11.96 -14.63 13.77
CA LEU A 24 -12.85 -15.47 14.55
C LEU A 24 -14.21 -15.71 13.89
N LEU A 25 -14.79 -14.69 13.26
CA LEU A 25 -16.20 -14.72 12.82
C LEU A 25 -16.37 -15.14 11.35
N PHE A 26 -15.30 -15.11 10.54
CA PHE A 26 -15.43 -15.14 9.08
C PHE A 26 -14.70 -16.34 8.44
N ASP A 27 -15.30 -17.53 8.52
CA ASP A 27 -15.00 -18.70 7.67
C ASP A 27 -15.93 -18.73 6.43
N TRP A 28 -15.77 -17.78 5.51
CA TRP A 28 -16.73 -17.57 4.40
C TRP A 28 -16.55 -18.57 3.25
N GLY A 29 -16.70 -19.86 3.54
CA GLY A 29 -16.81 -20.90 2.53
C GLY A 29 -15.58 -21.06 1.61
N PRO A 30 -15.70 -21.87 0.55
CA PRO A 30 -14.60 -22.18 -0.35
C PRO A 30 -14.27 -21.03 -1.32
N LEU A 31 -15.28 -20.29 -1.78
CA LEU A 31 -15.12 -19.18 -2.73
C LEU A 31 -14.27 -18.03 -2.16
N TRP A 32 -14.49 -17.66 -0.88
CA TRP A 32 -13.69 -16.62 -0.23
C TRP A 32 -12.26 -17.08 0.03
N ARG A 33 -12.04 -18.35 0.38
CA ARG A 33 -10.70 -18.94 0.52
C ARG A 33 -9.94 -18.98 -0.80
N ALA A 34 -10.61 -19.31 -1.90
CA ALA A 34 -10.03 -19.26 -3.24
C ALA A 34 -9.65 -17.83 -3.65
N TRP A 35 -10.49 -16.85 -3.32
CA TRP A 35 -10.25 -15.44 -3.62
C TRP A 35 -9.19 -14.78 -2.75
N ARG A 36 -9.12 -15.10 -1.44
CA ARG A 36 -8.01 -14.72 -0.57
C ARG A 36 -6.74 -15.51 -0.87
N GLY A 37 -6.80 -16.68 -1.50
CA GLY A 37 -5.66 -17.58 -1.72
C GLY A 37 -4.37 -16.97 -2.33
N PRO A 38 -4.43 -15.94 -3.20
CA PRO A 38 -3.24 -15.23 -3.69
C PRO A 38 -2.74 -14.09 -2.78
N LEU A 39 -3.59 -13.53 -1.93
CA LEU A 39 -3.32 -12.33 -1.11
C LEU A 39 -3.26 -12.62 0.40
N ALA A 40 -3.79 -13.74 0.84
CA ALA A 40 -3.64 -14.25 2.18
C ALA A 40 -2.18 -14.66 2.37
N VAL A 41 -1.62 -14.30 3.52
CA VAL A 41 -0.33 -14.79 3.98
C VAL A 41 -0.43 -16.31 4.05
N ARG A 42 -0.04 -16.96 2.94
CA ARG A 42 0.21 -18.39 2.92
C ARG A 42 1.28 -18.63 3.96
N SER A 43 0.97 -19.41 4.98
CA SER A 43 1.96 -19.80 5.97
C SER A 43 3.15 -20.39 5.22
N VAL A 44 4.38 -20.06 5.64
CA VAL A 44 5.60 -20.61 5.02
C VAL A 44 5.54 -22.15 4.96
N GLY A 45 4.86 -22.78 5.92
CA GLY A 45 4.57 -24.22 5.92
C GLY A 45 3.79 -24.72 4.69
N SER A 46 2.86 -23.94 4.14
CA SER A 46 2.13 -24.31 2.91
C SER A 46 2.99 -24.25 1.64
N TRP A 47 4.05 -23.43 1.63
CA TRP A 47 5.05 -23.42 0.56
C TRP A 47 6.01 -24.62 0.62
N MET A 48 6.19 -25.19 1.82
CA MET A 48 7.07 -26.34 2.07
C MET A 48 6.32 -27.68 2.10
N GLY A 49 5.18 -27.80 1.43
CA GLY A 49 4.42 -29.06 1.35
C GLY A 49 3.73 -29.49 2.66
N GLY A 50 3.56 -28.56 3.60
CA GLY A 50 2.82 -28.82 4.84
C GLY A 50 1.34 -29.07 4.58
N ILE A 51 0.84 -30.19 5.12
CA ILE A 51 -0.58 -30.54 5.14
C ILE A 51 -1.34 -29.39 5.83
N ASP A 52 -2.43 -28.91 5.21
CA ASP A 52 -3.34 -27.91 5.79
C ASP A 52 -3.96 -28.46 7.09
N ALA A 53 -3.23 -28.34 8.21
CA ALA A 53 -3.76 -28.69 9.52
C ALA A 53 -4.97 -27.78 9.81
N PRO A 54 -6.09 -28.33 10.31
CA PRO A 54 -7.25 -27.52 10.67
C PRO A 54 -6.84 -26.44 11.67
N GLN A 55 -6.89 -25.18 11.22
CA GLN A 55 -6.36 -24.06 11.98
C GLN A 55 -7.32 -23.71 13.10
N GLY A 56 -6.91 -23.95 14.35
CA GLY A 56 -7.62 -23.48 15.53
C GLY A 56 -7.72 -21.94 15.54
N PRO A 57 -8.71 -21.37 16.24
CA PRO A 57 -8.94 -19.91 16.26
C PRO A 57 -7.71 -19.10 16.70
N LEU A 58 -6.93 -19.62 17.66
CA LEU A 58 -5.67 -19.00 18.11
C LEU A 58 -4.61 -18.94 16.99
N GLN A 59 -4.52 -19.98 16.17
CA GLN A 59 -3.58 -20.05 15.05
C GLN A 59 -3.95 -19.04 13.96
N ARG A 60 -5.25 -18.83 13.70
CA ARG A 60 -5.74 -17.83 12.74
C ARG A 60 -5.37 -16.41 13.17
N VAL A 61 -5.57 -16.09 14.44
CA VAL A 61 -5.15 -14.80 15.02
C VAL A 61 -3.62 -14.65 14.92
N GLY A 62 -2.87 -15.69 15.28
CA GLY A 62 -1.41 -15.70 15.14
C GLY A 62 -0.94 -15.44 13.71
N LEU A 63 -1.57 -16.05 12.71
CA LEU A 63 -1.28 -15.82 11.30
C LEU A 63 -1.56 -14.37 10.88
N GLN A 64 -2.68 -13.80 11.31
CA GLN A 64 -3.00 -12.40 10.99
C GLN A 64 -2.05 -11.41 11.65
N LEU A 65 -1.64 -11.65 12.90
CA LEU A 65 -0.64 -10.84 13.57
C LEU A 65 0.72 -10.96 12.87
N SER A 66 1.11 -12.17 12.45
CA SER A 66 2.35 -12.37 11.69
C SER A 66 2.32 -11.64 10.35
N GLY A 67 1.16 -11.58 9.69
CA GLY A 67 0.95 -10.80 8.47
C GLY A 67 1.08 -9.30 8.69
N LEU A 68 0.48 -8.76 9.77
CA LEU A 68 0.63 -7.36 10.15
C LEU A 68 2.10 -7.01 10.40
N VAL A 69 2.82 -7.85 11.16
CA VAL A 69 4.24 -7.65 11.46
C VAL A 69 5.06 -7.72 10.18
N SER A 70 4.81 -8.70 9.31
CA SER A 70 5.52 -8.83 8.03
C SER A 70 5.31 -7.61 7.13
N GLN A 71 4.06 -7.14 7.02
CA GLN A 71 3.75 -5.93 6.24
C GLN A 71 4.39 -4.68 6.85
N PHE A 72 4.41 -4.56 8.18
CA PHE A 72 5.10 -3.48 8.86
C PHE A 72 6.61 -3.52 8.57
N LEU A 73 7.24 -4.69 8.63
CA LEU A 73 8.67 -4.86 8.30
C LEU A 73 8.98 -4.51 6.85
N VAL A 74 8.12 -4.92 5.90
CA VAL A 74 8.27 -4.53 4.48
C VAL A 74 8.12 -3.03 4.31
N ALA A 75 7.11 -2.42 4.92
CA ALA A 75 6.92 -0.97 4.89
C ALA A 75 8.11 -0.23 5.50
N LEU A 76 8.67 -0.76 6.60
CA LEU A 76 9.86 -0.24 7.25
C LEU A 76 11.09 -0.34 6.33
N LEU A 77 11.29 -1.49 5.69
CA LEU A 77 12.37 -1.71 4.74
C LEU A 77 12.31 -0.71 3.58
N ILE A 78 11.12 -0.51 2.99
CA ILE A 78 10.89 0.46 1.91
C ILE A 78 11.17 1.89 2.41
N ALA A 79 10.65 2.24 3.59
CA ALA A 79 10.86 3.55 4.19
C ALA A 79 12.34 3.82 4.50
N TYR A 80 13.11 2.79 4.83
CA TYR A 80 14.55 2.89 5.09
C TYR A 80 15.40 2.89 3.82
N ALA A 81 15.02 2.11 2.80
CA ALA A 81 15.71 2.06 1.52
C ALA A 81 15.54 3.35 0.70
N ALA A 82 14.35 3.98 0.79
CA ALA A 82 14.01 5.16 0.00
C ALA A 82 13.34 6.29 0.84
N PRO A 83 13.96 6.76 1.93
CA PRO A 83 13.32 7.65 2.91
C PRO A 83 12.90 9.00 2.31
N ARG A 84 13.70 9.51 1.37
CA ARG A 84 13.41 10.77 0.66
C ARG A 84 12.23 10.63 -0.30
N HIS A 85 12.04 9.46 -0.91
CA HIS A 85 10.93 9.22 -1.85
C HIS A 85 9.62 9.09 -1.08
N VAL A 86 9.62 8.30 0.00
CA VAL A 86 8.45 8.11 0.88
C VAL A 86 8.00 9.44 1.49
N ARG A 87 8.92 10.26 2.04
CA ARG A 87 8.57 11.56 2.60
C ARG A 87 7.98 12.51 1.56
N ARG A 88 8.59 12.61 0.37
CA ARG A 88 8.09 13.47 -0.71
C ARG A 88 6.69 13.06 -1.19
N MET A 89 6.46 11.75 -1.36
CA MET A 89 5.14 11.25 -1.70
C MET A 89 4.12 11.54 -0.59
N ALA A 90 4.49 11.33 0.68
CA ALA A 90 3.64 11.62 1.83
C ALA A 90 3.27 13.11 1.93
N ASP A 91 4.22 14.01 1.64
CA ASP A 91 4.00 15.45 1.62
C ASP A 91 3.09 15.87 0.45
N SER A 92 3.18 15.22 -0.71
CA SER A 92 2.24 15.51 -1.82
C SER A 92 0.78 15.17 -1.47
N LEU A 93 0.58 14.23 -0.54
CA LEU A 93 -0.72 13.79 -0.06
C LEU A 93 -1.20 14.60 1.16
N SER A 94 -0.41 15.55 1.67
CA SER A 94 -0.78 16.35 2.84
C SER A 94 -1.78 17.45 2.55
N GLY A 95 -2.05 17.76 1.28
CA GLY A 95 -3.02 18.78 0.85
C GLY A 95 -4.50 18.44 1.09
N GLY A 96 -4.79 17.44 1.93
CA GLY A 96 -6.15 17.03 2.30
C GLY A 96 -6.84 16.14 1.28
N SER A 97 -8.18 16.08 1.35
CA SER A 97 -9.00 15.20 0.50
C SER A 97 -8.88 15.51 -0.99
N ARG A 98 -8.71 16.78 -1.36
CA ARG A 98 -8.54 17.20 -2.76
C ARG A 98 -7.23 16.71 -3.36
N ALA A 99 -6.14 16.69 -2.58
CA ALA A 99 -4.85 16.15 -3.02
C ALA A 99 -4.95 14.63 -3.25
N ILE A 100 -5.56 13.91 -2.30
CA ILE A 100 -5.80 12.46 -2.42
C ILE A 100 -6.67 12.14 -3.64
N ALA A 101 -7.77 12.87 -3.83
CA ALA A 101 -8.67 12.67 -4.97
C ALA A 101 -7.97 12.93 -6.31
N ARG A 102 -7.11 13.96 -6.38
CA ARG A 102 -6.30 14.25 -7.56
C ARG A 102 -5.30 13.12 -7.83
N SER A 103 -4.58 12.64 -6.83
CA SER A 103 -3.66 11.50 -6.98
C SER A 103 -4.41 10.25 -7.42
N PHE A 104 -5.57 9.95 -6.82
CA PHE A 104 -6.41 8.84 -7.24
C PHE A 104 -6.83 8.94 -8.72
N ALA A 105 -7.30 10.12 -9.16
CA ALA A 105 -7.70 10.34 -10.55
C ALA A 105 -6.53 10.18 -11.54
N ILE A 106 -5.34 10.69 -11.18
CA ILE A 106 -4.13 10.52 -11.99
C ILE A 106 -3.76 9.04 -12.08
N GLY A 107 -3.76 8.32 -10.95
CA GLY A 107 -3.47 6.90 -10.91
C GLY A 107 -4.46 6.07 -11.71
N LEU A 108 -5.76 6.40 -11.65
CA LEU A 108 -6.81 5.76 -12.44
C LEU A 108 -6.59 5.96 -13.93
N LEU A 109 -6.41 7.21 -14.38
CA LEU A 109 -6.14 7.53 -15.78
C LEU A 109 -4.89 6.79 -16.30
N PHE A 110 -3.82 6.80 -15.52
CA PHE A 110 -2.58 6.11 -15.89
C PHE A 110 -2.78 4.59 -15.95
N THR A 111 -3.49 4.00 -14.99
CA THR A 111 -3.73 2.55 -14.98
C THR A 111 -4.58 2.11 -16.18
N VAL A 112 -5.60 2.90 -16.55
CA VAL A 112 -6.40 2.65 -17.75
C VAL A 112 -5.56 2.76 -19.03
N ALA A 113 -4.75 3.83 -19.15
CA ALA A 113 -3.85 4.01 -20.29
C ALA A 113 -2.83 2.86 -20.39
N LEU A 114 -2.28 2.44 -19.24
CA LEU A 114 -1.33 1.34 -19.18
C LEU A 114 -1.97 0.00 -19.51
N ALA A 115 -3.19 -0.27 -19.05
CA ALA A 115 -3.93 -1.47 -19.40
C ALA A 115 -4.16 -1.53 -20.92
N ALA A 116 -4.49 -0.41 -21.57
CA ALA A 116 -4.58 -0.34 -23.02
C ALA A 116 -3.23 -0.63 -23.70
N ILE A 117 -2.13 -0.02 -23.23
CA ILE A 117 -0.78 -0.27 -23.77
C ILE A 117 -0.39 -1.74 -23.61
N ILE A 118 -0.64 -2.34 -22.44
CA ILE A 118 -0.37 -3.76 -22.17
C ILE A 118 -1.20 -4.65 -23.10
N LEU A 119 -2.48 -4.33 -23.31
CA LEU A 119 -3.35 -5.06 -24.21
C LEU A 119 -2.85 -5.01 -25.65
N LEU A 120 -2.47 -3.83 -26.15
CA LEU A 120 -1.89 -3.68 -27.48
C LEU A 120 -0.55 -4.40 -27.61
N ALA A 121 0.32 -4.28 -26.61
CA ALA A 121 1.63 -4.95 -26.58
C ALA A 121 1.50 -6.48 -26.51
N SER A 122 0.49 -7.00 -25.83
CA SER A 122 0.19 -8.44 -25.74
C SER A 122 -0.18 -9.05 -27.09
N LEU A 123 -0.73 -8.26 -28.03
CA LEU A 123 -1.03 -8.73 -29.39
C LEU A 123 0.23 -8.80 -30.26
N SER A 124 1.33 -8.20 -29.81
CA SER A 124 2.58 -8.11 -30.58
C SER A 124 3.63 -9.06 -30.01
N VAL A 125 3.98 -10.10 -30.77
CA VAL A 125 4.92 -11.17 -30.36
C VAL A 125 6.29 -10.61 -29.93
N HIS A 126 6.75 -9.53 -30.54
CA HIS A 126 8.05 -8.91 -30.26
C HIS A 126 8.08 -8.09 -28.96
N MET A 127 6.91 -7.71 -28.43
CA MET A 127 6.79 -6.82 -27.27
C MET A 127 6.55 -7.58 -25.96
N PHE A 128 6.61 -8.92 -25.96
CA PHE A 128 6.35 -9.75 -24.78
C PHE A 128 7.03 -9.31 -23.46
N PRO A 129 8.31 -8.88 -23.42
CA PRO A 129 8.94 -8.46 -22.16
C PRO A 129 8.43 -7.10 -21.65
N VAL A 130 7.84 -6.27 -22.51
CA VAL A 130 7.45 -4.89 -22.19
C VAL A 130 6.30 -4.84 -21.17
N PRO A 131 5.17 -5.56 -21.34
CA PRO A 131 4.11 -5.64 -20.33
C PRO A 131 4.59 -6.09 -18.96
N ILE A 132 5.51 -7.06 -18.91
CA ILE A 132 6.05 -7.60 -17.66
C ILE A 132 6.84 -6.50 -16.94
N LEU A 133 7.78 -5.86 -17.64
CA LEU A 133 8.60 -4.80 -17.07
C LEU A 133 7.75 -3.62 -16.58
N LEU A 134 6.78 -3.17 -17.38
CA LEU A 134 5.86 -2.10 -16.99
C LEU A 134 5.04 -2.46 -15.75
N SER A 135 4.52 -3.68 -15.68
CA SER A 135 3.75 -4.15 -14.53
C SER A 135 4.58 -4.14 -13.25
N VAL A 136 5.85 -4.57 -13.33
CA VAL A 136 6.78 -4.55 -12.19
C VAL A 136 7.06 -3.12 -11.71
N ILE A 137 7.32 -2.19 -12.64
CA ILE A 137 7.58 -0.78 -12.28
C ILE A 137 6.38 -0.17 -11.57
N VAL A 138 5.17 -0.41 -12.08
CA VAL A 138 3.93 0.12 -11.48
C VAL A 138 3.63 -0.54 -10.15
N PHE A 139 3.88 -1.84 -10.02
CA PHE A 139 3.74 -2.55 -8.75
C PHE A 139 4.66 -1.96 -7.68
N LEU A 140 5.94 -1.72 -8.00
CA LEU A 140 6.88 -1.07 -7.09
C LEU A 140 6.46 0.37 -6.75
N ALA A 141 5.98 1.14 -7.74
CA ALA A 141 5.47 2.49 -7.52
C ALA A 141 4.26 2.50 -6.57
N ALA A 142 3.33 1.57 -6.78
CA ALA A 142 2.17 1.37 -5.92
C ALA A 142 2.60 1.03 -4.49
N LEU A 143 3.55 0.10 -4.33
CA LEU A 143 4.09 -0.28 -3.01
C LEU A 143 4.65 0.93 -2.25
N VAL A 144 5.54 1.72 -2.87
CA VAL A 144 6.11 2.92 -2.24
C VAL A 144 5.01 3.95 -1.94
N GLY A 145 4.06 4.13 -2.84
CA GLY A 145 2.92 5.03 -2.64
C GLY A 145 2.01 4.63 -1.48
N VAL A 146 1.73 3.33 -1.32
CA VAL A 146 0.96 2.80 -0.18
C VAL A 146 1.71 3.00 1.13
N VAL A 147 3.03 2.78 1.15
CA VAL A 147 3.87 3.06 2.33
C VAL A 147 3.84 4.54 2.69
N ALA A 148 3.91 5.43 1.69
CA ALA A 148 3.80 6.88 1.90
C ALA A 148 2.42 7.29 2.43
N LEU A 149 1.34 6.69 1.93
CA LEU A 149 -0.02 6.88 2.44
C LEU A 149 -0.13 6.43 3.90
N ALA A 150 0.37 5.24 4.23
CA ALA A 150 0.39 4.73 5.60
C ALA A 150 1.13 5.70 6.53
N TYR A 151 2.36 6.07 6.17
CA TYR A 151 3.15 7.04 6.92
C TYR A 151 2.42 8.37 7.12
N GLN A 152 1.80 8.91 6.07
CA GLN A 152 1.09 10.18 6.12
C GLN A 152 -0.15 10.10 7.02
N MET A 153 -0.95 9.04 6.91
CA MET A 153 -2.12 8.84 7.74
C MET A 153 -1.75 8.74 9.22
N GLY A 154 -0.72 7.96 9.56
CA GLY A 154 -0.27 7.84 10.93
C GLY A 154 0.33 9.14 11.48
N ARG A 155 1.11 9.85 10.66
CA ARG A 155 1.66 11.17 11.00
C ARG A 155 0.56 12.17 11.30
N LEU A 156 -0.47 12.27 10.45
CA LEU A 156 -1.61 13.18 10.67
C LEU A 156 -2.35 12.91 11.99
N LEU A 157 -2.58 11.63 12.31
CA LEU A 157 -3.27 11.23 13.54
C LEU A 157 -2.43 11.54 14.80
N LEU A 158 -1.14 11.20 14.79
CA LEU A 158 -0.23 11.49 15.90
C LEU A 158 -0.05 12.99 16.13
N THR A 159 0.08 13.77 15.05
CA THR A 159 0.18 15.23 15.12
C THR A 159 -1.08 15.84 15.73
N ARG A 160 -2.28 15.40 15.33
CA ARG A 160 -3.54 15.89 15.91
C ARG A 160 -3.76 15.47 17.36
N ALA A 161 -3.25 14.31 17.76
CA ALA A 161 -3.30 13.83 19.15
C ALA A 161 -2.29 14.53 20.08
N ALA A 162 -1.43 15.41 19.54
CA ALA A 162 -0.27 15.96 20.24
C ALA A 162 0.63 14.85 20.83
N TRP A 163 0.69 13.70 20.14
CA TRP A 163 1.60 12.58 20.41
C TRP A 163 2.80 12.59 19.47
N ALA A 164 3.01 13.72 18.79
CA ALA A 164 4.01 13.96 17.77
C ALA A 164 5.47 13.97 18.28
N HIS A 165 5.78 13.26 19.37
CA HIS A 165 7.16 13.08 19.82
C HIS A 165 7.87 12.11 18.86
N GLU A 166 8.40 12.70 17.79
CA GLU A 166 9.62 12.37 17.04
C GLU A 166 9.85 10.96 16.46
N SER A 167 8.92 10.01 16.56
CA SER A 167 9.16 8.68 15.98
C SER A 167 8.47 8.49 14.61
N PRO A 168 9.22 8.58 13.48
CA PRO A 168 8.76 8.15 12.16
C PRO A 168 8.21 6.72 12.17
N LEU A 169 8.77 5.86 13.03
CA LEU A 169 8.35 4.47 13.18
C LEU A 169 6.95 4.36 13.77
N ALA A 170 6.63 5.17 14.78
CA ALA A 170 5.29 5.21 15.35
C ALA A 170 4.24 5.67 14.32
N SER A 171 4.59 6.66 13.49
CA SER A 171 3.73 7.11 12.39
C SER A 171 3.49 6.01 11.36
N LEU A 172 4.55 5.31 10.95
CA LEU A 172 4.44 4.21 10.01
C LEU A 172 3.65 3.03 10.60
N GLY A 173 3.91 2.67 11.86
CA GLY A 173 3.25 1.58 12.57
C GLY A 173 1.76 1.83 12.75
N LEU A 174 1.38 3.05 13.16
CA LEU A 174 -0.01 3.42 13.32
C LEU A 174 -0.74 3.42 11.97
N GLY A 175 -0.12 3.97 10.93
CA GLY A 175 -0.68 3.96 9.58
C GLY A 175 -0.87 2.55 9.03
N THR A 176 0.16 1.71 9.12
CA THR A 176 0.12 0.32 8.65
C THR A 176 -0.92 -0.50 9.40
N LEU A 177 -1.07 -0.32 10.72
CA LEU A 177 -2.12 -0.96 11.51
C LEU A 177 -3.52 -0.60 11.00
N ILE A 178 -3.77 0.68 10.75
CA ILE A 178 -5.06 1.17 10.23
C ILE A 178 -5.33 0.60 8.85
N LEU A 179 -4.38 0.74 7.92
CA LEU A 179 -4.54 0.23 6.56
C LEU A 179 -4.77 -1.28 6.56
N TYR A 180 -4.01 -2.04 7.36
CA TYR A 180 -4.18 -3.48 7.49
C TYR A 180 -5.54 -3.85 8.08
N GLY A 181 -6.00 -3.14 9.11
CA GLY A 181 -7.34 -3.33 9.65
C GLY A 181 -8.42 -3.11 8.59
N LEU A 182 -8.30 -2.04 7.79
CA LEU A 182 -9.24 -1.75 6.70
C LEU A 182 -9.22 -2.82 5.60
N THR A 183 -8.08 -3.43 5.28
CA THR A 183 -8.00 -4.48 4.26
C THR A 183 -8.57 -5.82 4.75
N GLN A 184 -8.77 -6.02 6.05
CA GLN A 184 -9.43 -7.22 6.58
C GLN A 184 -10.94 -7.24 6.36
N VAL A 185 -11.56 -6.09 6.03
CA VAL A 185 -13.00 -6.03 5.75
C VAL A 185 -13.30 -6.75 4.43
N PRO A 186 -14.19 -7.75 4.40
CA PRO A 186 -14.53 -8.45 3.16
C PRO A 186 -15.22 -7.52 2.15
N PHE A 187 -14.96 -7.73 0.86
CA PHE A 187 -15.34 -6.88 -0.30
C PHE A 187 -14.79 -5.45 -0.27
N PHE A 188 -14.90 -4.77 0.87
CA PHE A 188 -14.39 -3.43 1.07
C PHE A 188 -12.86 -3.39 1.04
N GLY A 189 -12.19 -4.43 1.55
CA GLY A 189 -10.73 -4.52 1.56
C GLY A 189 -10.12 -4.50 0.16
N LEU A 190 -10.80 -5.08 -0.84
CA LEU A 190 -10.36 -5.00 -2.24
C LEU A 190 -10.52 -3.58 -2.78
N LEU A 191 -11.67 -2.96 -2.55
CA LEU A 191 -11.91 -1.58 -2.98
C LEU A 191 -10.92 -0.62 -2.33
N VAL A 192 -10.61 -0.82 -1.04
CA VAL A 192 -9.57 -0.08 -0.32
C VAL A 192 -8.20 -0.35 -0.92
N LEU A 193 -7.83 -1.60 -1.19
CA LEU A 193 -6.54 -1.93 -1.78
C LEU A 193 -6.37 -1.29 -3.16
N LEU A 194 -7.39 -1.37 -4.01
CA LEU A 194 -7.42 -0.72 -5.33
C LEU A 194 -7.35 0.80 -5.20
N ALA A 195 -8.11 1.39 -4.27
CA ALA A 195 -8.07 2.82 -4.04
C ALA A 195 -6.70 3.29 -3.55
N LEU A 196 -6.09 2.54 -2.63
CA LEU A 196 -4.75 2.81 -2.11
C LEU A 196 -3.68 2.61 -3.18
N SER A 197 -3.76 1.57 -4.01
CA SER A 197 -2.80 1.32 -5.09
C SER A 197 -2.90 2.39 -6.16
N LEU A 198 -4.11 2.75 -6.60
CA LEU A 198 -4.32 3.83 -7.58
C LEU A 198 -3.84 5.18 -7.03
N THR A 199 -4.17 5.49 -5.77
CA THR A 199 -3.69 6.71 -5.12
C THR A 199 -2.16 6.71 -4.99
N GLY A 200 -1.56 5.56 -4.64
CA GLY A 200 -0.12 5.39 -4.52
C GLY A 200 0.61 5.57 -5.85
N VAL A 201 0.11 4.96 -6.92
CA VAL A 201 0.64 5.14 -8.29
C VAL A 201 0.50 6.59 -8.72
N GLY A 202 -0.66 7.21 -8.51
CA GLY A 202 -0.86 8.60 -8.86
C GLY A 202 0.02 9.57 -8.07
N ALA A 203 0.26 9.29 -6.79
CA ALA A 203 1.21 10.04 -5.95
C ALA A 203 2.65 9.86 -6.45
N ALA A 204 3.01 8.63 -6.85
CA ALA A 204 4.31 8.37 -7.46
C ALA A 204 4.48 9.17 -8.76
N LEU A 205 3.48 9.18 -9.64
CA LEU A 205 3.53 9.96 -10.89
C LEU A 205 3.56 11.47 -10.64
N SER A 206 2.72 11.98 -9.73
CA SER A 206 2.68 13.42 -9.42
C SER A 206 3.99 13.92 -8.81
N THR A 207 4.69 13.04 -8.08
CA THR A 207 6.00 13.35 -7.50
C THR A 207 7.17 12.87 -8.36
N ARG A 208 6.92 12.33 -9.55
CA ARG A 208 7.95 11.81 -10.48
C ARG A 208 8.83 10.76 -9.82
N PHE A 209 8.18 9.75 -9.23
CA PHE A 209 8.78 8.73 -8.37
C PHE A 209 9.53 9.33 -7.18
N GLY A 210 9.08 10.49 -6.70
CA GLY A 210 9.77 11.27 -5.70
C GLY A 210 11.08 11.87 -6.20
N SER A 211 11.18 12.39 -7.44
CA SER A 211 12.33 13.18 -7.90
C SER A 211 12.13 14.69 -7.63
N ARG A 212 13.22 15.46 -7.56
CA ARG A 212 13.18 16.94 -7.49
C ARG A 212 13.28 17.58 -8.87
N GLU A 213 13.72 16.85 -9.88
CA GLU A 213 14.01 17.41 -11.19
C GLU A 213 12.73 17.66 -12.00
N ARG A 214 12.75 18.76 -12.77
CA ARG A 214 11.74 19.06 -13.79
C ARG A 214 11.84 18.01 -14.89
N TRP A 215 10.70 17.59 -15.45
CA TRP A 215 10.74 16.82 -16.70
C TRP A 215 11.49 17.67 -17.70
N SER A 216 12.68 17.21 -18.06
CA SER A 216 13.65 17.96 -18.82
C SER A 216 14.28 16.99 -19.79
N LEU A 217 14.22 17.34 -21.07
CA LEU A 217 14.93 16.63 -22.13
C LEU A 217 16.36 17.16 -22.27
N ALA A 218 16.79 18.11 -21.42
CA ALA A 218 18.15 18.66 -21.48
C ALA A 218 19.26 17.58 -21.44
N PRO A 219 19.13 16.47 -20.69
CA PRO A 219 20.12 15.38 -20.74
C PRO A 219 20.15 14.60 -22.06
N LEU A 220 19.10 14.71 -22.89
CA LEU A 220 18.97 14.05 -24.19
C LEU A 220 19.31 14.97 -25.36
N VAL A 221 19.46 16.27 -25.10
CA VAL A 221 20.06 17.20 -26.05
C VAL A 221 21.57 17.00 -25.90
N GLU A 222 22.13 16.04 -26.65
CA GLU A 222 23.56 16.05 -26.92
C GLU A 222 23.90 17.43 -27.46
N GLU A 223 24.87 18.11 -26.84
CA GLU A 223 25.46 19.29 -27.41
C GLU A 223 25.98 18.89 -28.80
N THR A 224 25.23 19.22 -29.85
CA THR A 224 25.77 19.33 -31.20
C THR A 224 26.74 20.51 -31.17
N SER A 225 27.88 20.33 -30.52
CA SER A 225 29.01 21.23 -30.57
C SER A 225 29.63 21.12 -31.96
N ALA A 226 29.71 22.29 -32.59
CA ALA A 226 30.22 22.61 -33.92
C ALA A 226 31.51 21.88 -34.34
#